data_AF-A0A0K6GIB8-F1
#
_entry.id   AF-A0A0K6GIB8-F1
#
_cell.length_a   1.000
_cell.length_b   1.000
_cell.length_c   1.000
_cell.angle_alpha   90.00
_cell.angle_beta   90.00
_cell.angle_gamma   90.00
#
_symmetry.space_group_name_H-M   'P 1'
#
loop_
_entity.id
_entity.type
_entity.pdbx_description
1 polymer ?
#
loop_
_entity_poly.entity_id
_entity_poly.type
_entity_poly.pdbx_seq_one_letter_code
_entity_poly.pdbx_strand_id
1 'polypeptide(L)'
;MSFSSVPNSSSDGSSIARDDAAAYLRNASFSRGDHSTTPSTAVTAADLLNATSFDPSRLHPMAGISDKLDYLALDDEKTNALPGAGTALPSRGWSDDLCYGTGTTYLSGLALGGLYGVREGYARPLSVSSTRLRVNSVLNSVTRRGSYFGNSAGVIALMYNVLNSSIDAWRGKHDVWGSMAAGGISGAIYKSTAGVRPALAAAGIMTGLAGTWSWIKRTII
;
A
#
# COMPACT_ATOMS: atom_id res chain seq x y z
N MET A 1 -77.25 18.92 -40.17
CA MET A 1 -76.63 17.61 -40.49
C MET A 1 -75.26 17.92 -41.06
N SER A 2 -74.23 17.93 -40.21
CA SER A 2 -73.32 16.80 -39.97
C SER A 2 -72.44 16.50 -41.18
N PHE A 3 -71.14 16.73 -41.07
CA PHE A 3 -70.10 15.69 -40.93
C PHE A 3 -68.75 16.16 -41.48
N SER A 4 -67.67 15.68 -40.85
CA SER A 4 -66.38 15.35 -41.46
C SER A 4 -65.29 16.40 -41.74
N SER A 5 -64.22 16.25 -40.94
CA SER A 5 -62.84 15.87 -41.31
C SER A 5 -61.92 16.76 -42.18
N VAL A 6 -60.83 17.26 -41.53
CA VAL A 6 -59.38 17.12 -41.87
C VAL A 6 -58.88 17.87 -43.15
N PRO A 7 -57.60 18.29 -43.35
CA PRO A 7 -56.47 18.72 -42.49
C PRO A 7 -55.68 19.98 -43.01
N ASN A 8 -54.57 20.27 -42.30
CA ASN A 8 -53.24 20.71 -42.77
C ASN A 8 -53.04 22.13 -43.35
N SER A 9 -52.08 22.86 -42.77
CA SER A 9 -51.21 23.79 -43.50
C SER A 9 -49.91 24.03 -42.73
N SER A 10 -48.85 23.46 -43.27
CA SER A 10 -47.44 23.80 -43.04
C SER A 10 -47.08 25.13 -43.71
N SER A 11 -46.22 25.96 -43.09
CA SER A 11 -45.00 26.54 -43.71
C SER A 11 -44.43 27.73 -42.92
N ASP A 12 -43.10 27.67 -42.77
CA ASP A 12 -42.10 28.73 -42.87
C ASP A 12 -42.13 30.01 -42.02
N GLY A 13 -40.92 30.40 -41.61
CA GLY A 13 -40.53 31.80 -41.66
C GLY A 13 -39.79 32.32 -40.44
N SER A 14 -38.47 32.29 -40.53
CA SER A 14 -37.52 32.99 -39.65
C SER A 14 -37.87 34.46 -39.38
N SER A 15 -37.89 34.87 -38.11
CA SER A 15 -37.44 36.20 -37.72
C SER A 15 -36.81 36.15 -36.32
N ILE A 16 -35.50 36.39 -36.29
CA ILE A 16 -34.69 36.55 -35.08
C ILE A 16 -35.07 37.90 -34.46
N ALA A 17 -35.96 37.88 -33.48
CA ALA A 17 -36.32 39.07 -32.70
C ALA A 17 -35.35 39.22 -31.51
N ARG A 18 -34.56 40.29 -31.57
CA ARG A 18 -33.48 40.65 -30.64
C ARG A 18 -33.99 41.32 -29.35
N ASP A 19 -35.20 41.03 -28.89
CA ASP A 19 -35.86 41.87 -27.87
C ASP A 19 -35.84 41.33 -26.43
N ASP A 20 -35.34 40.12 -26.19
CA ASP A 20 -35.46 39.52 -24.86
C ASP A 20 -34.24 39.65 -23.94
N ALA A 21 -33.07 40.07 -24.44
CA ALA A 21 -31.86 40.19 -23.59
C ALA A 21 -32.05 41.23 -22.45
N ALA A 22 -32.74 42.33 -22.75
CA ALA A 22 -33.02 43.37 -21.77
C ALA A 22 -34.04 42.93 -20.72
N ALA A 23 -34.97 42.03 -21.07
CA ALA A 23 -35.93 41.47 -20.13
C ALA A 23 -35.27 40.48 -19.17
N TYR A 24 -34.35 39.64 -19.67
CA TYR A 24 -33.54 38.74 -18.85
C TYR A 24 -32.66 39.48 -17.85
N LEU A 25 -32.02 40.59 -18.24
CA LEU A 25 -31.19 41.39 -17.32
C LEU A 25 -32.01 42.12 -16.23
N ARG A 26 -33.23 42.55 -16.55
CA ARG A 26 -34.10 43.23 -15.57
C ARG A 26 -34.67 42.29 -14.50
N ASN A 27 -34.86 41.01 -14.84
CA ASN A 27 -35.38 40.00 -13.92
C ASN A 27 -34.28 39.16 -13.25
N ALA A 28 -33.01 39.36 -13.61
CA ALA A 28 -31.89 38.71 -12.97
C ALA A 28 -31.63 39.33 -11.59
N SER A 29 -32.13 38.66 -10.54
CA SER A 29 -31.72 38.93 -9.17
C SER A 29 -30.41 38.22 -8.88
N PHE A 30 -29.33 38.97 -8.74
CA PHE A 30 -28.02 38.43 -8.38
C PHE A 30 -27.94 38.26 -6.86
N SER A 31 -28.15 37.04 -6.37
CA SER A 31 -27.84 36.73 -4.99
C SER A 31 -26.32 36.63 -4.86
N ARG A 32 -25.71 37.64 -4.24
CA ARG A 32 -24.29 37.59 -3.86
C ARG A 32 -24.19 36.53 -2.78
N GLY A 33 -23.62 35.36 -3.09
CA GLY A 33 -23.23 34.42 -2.05
C GLY A 33 -22.34 35.15 -1.06
N ASP A 34 -22.78 35.24 0.19
CA ASP A 34 -21.97 35.74 1.30
C ASP A 34 -20.80 34.79 1.54
N HIS A 35 -19.79 34.92 0.69
CA HIS A 35 -18.41 34.65 1.06
C HIS A 35 -17.66 35.97 0.99
N SER A 36 -18.13 36.91 1.82
CA SER A 36 -17.45 38.14 2.15
C SER A 36 -16.51 37.88 3.33
N THR A 37 -15.40 37.17 3.08
CA THR A 37 -14.15 37.58 3.75
C THR A 37 -13.82 38.96 3.20
N THR A 38 -14.43 39.97 3.79
CA THR A 38 -14.08 41.37 3.60
C THR A 38 -12.68 41.55 4.21
N PRO A 39 -11.60 41.80 3.44
CA PRO A 39 -10.53 42.56 4.02
C PRO A 39 -11.12 43.96 4.25
N SER A 40 -11.26 44.37 5.51
CA SER A 40 -11.86 45.65 5.91
C SER A 40 -10.98 46.86 5.59
N THR A 41 -10.21 46.79 4.51
CA THR A 41 -9.24 47.80 4.09
C THR A 41 -9.19 47.81 2.57
N ALA A 42 -9.41 48.98 1.98
CA ALA A 42 -9.22 49.20 0.55
C ALA A 42 -7.81 48.74 0.16
N VAL A 43 -7.73 47.84 -0.83
CA VAL A 43 -6.47 47.29 -1.31
C VAL A 43 -5.63 48.45 -1.84
N THR A 44 -4.61 48.83 -1.09
CA THR A 44 -3.83 50.04 -1.34
C THR A 44 -2.72 49.70 -2.33
N ALA A 45 -2.22 50.67 -3.13
CA ALA A 45 -1.08 50.42 -4.02
C ALA A 45 0.15 49.88 -3.28
N ALA A 46 0.29 50.23 -1.99
CA ALA A 46 1.27 49.66 -1.07
C ALA A 46 1.04 48.15 -0.81
N ASP A 47 -0.19 47.67 -0.76
CA ASP A 47 -0.53 46.25 -0.59
C ASP A 47 -0.29 45.46 -1.89
N LEU A 48 -0.48 46.09 -3.06
CA LEU A 48 -0.08 45.51 -4.35
C LEU A 48 1.44 45.50 -4.56
N LEU A 49 2.15 46.54 -4.10
CA LEU A 49 3.63 46.58 -4.08
C LEU A 49 4.23 45.65 -3.02
N ASN A 50 3.54 45.44 -1.91
CA ASN A 50 3.93 44.43 -0.92
C ASN A 50 3.58 43.01 -1.42
N ALA A 51 2.52 42.85 -2.21
CA ALA A 51 2.24 41.61 -2.96
C ALA A 51 3.25 41.35 -4.09
N THR A 52 3.99 42.38 -4.55
CA THR A 52 5.16 42.18 -5.43
C THR A 52 6.42 41.70 -4.73
N SER A 53 6.40 41.51 -3.40
CA SER A 53 7.37 40.65 -2.71
C SER A 53 7.07 39.18 -3.03
N PHE A 54 7.09 38.86 -4.32
CA PHE A 54 7.01 37.50 -4.82
C PHE A 54 8.24 36.76 -4.30
N ASP A 55 8.01 35.82 -3.40
CA ASP A 55 9.02 34.86 -3.00
C ASP A 55 9.46 34.06 -4.24
N PRO A 56 10.69 34.27 -4.77
CA PRO A 56 11.14 33.66 -6.02
C PRO A 56 11.25 32.13 -5.91
N SER A 57 11.23 31.58 -4.70
CA SER A 57 11.17 30.14 -4.46
C SER A 57 9.84 29.52 -4.90
N ARG A 58 8.76 30.32 -4.97
CA ARG A 58 7.41 29.88 -5.40
C ARG A 58 7.18 29.97 -6.91
N LEU A 59 8.06 30.64 -7.64
CA LEU A 59 7.98 30.79 -9.10
C LEU A 59 8.79 29.74 -9.86
N HIS A 60 9.64 28.98 -9.17
CA HIS A 60 10.32 27.86 -9.77
C HIS A 60 9.31 26.72 -10.03
N PRO A 61 9.31 26.06 -11.19
CA PRO A 61 8.40 24.95 -11.54
C PRO A 61 8.43 23.73 -10.59
N MET A 62 9.23 23.79 -9.52
CA MET A 62 9.30 22.80 -8.43
C MET A 62 8.54 23.25 -7.16
N ALA A 63 8.00 24.47 -7.09
CA ALA A 63 7.32 25.00 -5.91
C ALA A 63 6.03 24.24 -5.55
N GLY A 64 5.38 23.61 -6.53
CA GLY A 64 4.20 22.76 -6.31
C GLY A 64 4.54 21.33 -5.88
N ILE A 65 5.83 20.98 -5.75
CA ILE A 65 6.25 19.63 -5.33
C ILE A 65 6.26 19.50 -3.81
N SER A 66 6.41 20.60 -3.07
CA SER A 66 6.31 20.60 -1.60
C SER A 66 4.92 20.19 -1.11
N ASP A 67 3.85 20.73 -1.72
CA ASP A 67 2.46 20.32 -1.37
C ASP A 67 2.19 18.85 -1.75
N LYS A 68 2.81 18.35 -2.84
CA LYS A 68 2.69 16.93 -3.22
C LYS A 68 3.52 16.01 -2.32
N LEU A 69 4.64 16.49 -1.77
CA LEU A 69 5.40 15.78 -0.72
C LEU A 69 4.60 15.70 0.57
N ASP A 70 3.88 16.76 0.94
CA ASP A 70 3.02 16.76 2.12
C ASP A 70 1.91 15.72 1.99
N TYR A 71 1.32 15.58 0.79
CA TYR A 71 0.36 14.50 0.49
C TYR A 71 0.95 13.08 0.57
N LEU A 72 2.18 12.86 0.11
CA LEU A 72 2.84 11.55 0.21
C LEU A 72 3.23 11.24 1.66
N ALA A 73 3.67 12.24 2.42
CA ALA A 73 3.94 12.12 3.84
C ALA A 73 2.66 11.85 4.64
N LEU A 74 1.54 12.49 4.28
CA LEU A 74 0.21 12.28 4.86
C LEU A 74 -0.36 10.89 4.54
N ASP A 75 -0.16 10.36 3.33
CA ASP A 75 -0.57 8.99 2.99
C ASP A 75 0.29 7.95 3.72
N ASP A 76 1.60 8.18 3.84
CA ASP A 76 2.47 7.36 4.69
C ASP A 76 2.04 7.47 6.17
N GLU A 77 1.73 8.65 6.70
CA GLU A 77 1.19 8.81 8.05
C GLU A 77 -0.16 8.12 8.23
N LYS A 78 -1.02 8.13 7.21
CA LYS A 78 -2.35 7.49 7.25
C LYS A 78 -2.26 5.96 7.21
N THR A 79 -1.23 5.39 6.57
CA THR A 79 -0.91 3.96 6.68
C THR A 79 -0.21 3.61 8.00
N ASN A 80 0.48 4.57 8.63
CA ASN A 80 1.13 4.44 9.95
C ASN A 80 0.21 4.75 11.15
N ALA A 81 -0.96 5.34 10.95
CA ALA A 81 -1.90 5.74 12.01
C ALA A 81 -2.72 4.58 12.59
N LEU A 82 -2.32 3.32 12.33
CA LEU A 82 -2.87 2.18 13.04
C LEU A 82 -2.23 2.11 14.44
N PRO A 83 -3.02 2.10 15.53
CA PRO A 83 -2.50 1.99 16.89
C PRO A 83 -1.61 0.75 17.01
N GLY A 84 -0.31 0.94 17.27
CA GLY A 84 0.68 -0.13 17.39
C GLY A 84 1.86 -0.06 16.41
N ALA A 85 1.83 0.82 15.41
CA ALA A 85 2.92 1.02 14.44
C ALA A 85 4.04 1.98 14.93
N GLY A 86 4.10 2.27 16.23
CA GLY A 86 5.14 3.11 16.81
C GLY A 86 6.49 2.39 16.87
N THR A 87 7.26 2.42 15.78
CA THR A 87 8.70 2.14 15.81
C THR A 87 9.50 3.44 15.65
N ALA A 88 10.66 3.51 16.29
CA ALA A 88 11.39 4.74 16.61
C ALA A 88 12.02 5.52 15.42
N LEU A 89 11.64 5.22 14.18
CA LEU A 89 12.11 5.95 12.99
C LEU A 89 10.93 6.28 12.05
N PRO A 90 10.62 7.58 11.84
CA PRO A 90 9.52 8.01 10.99
C PRO A 90 9.97 7.97 9.53
N SER A 91 9.63 6.90 8.81
CA SER A 91 9.52 6.80 7.33
C SER A 91 9.76 5.37 6.82
N ARG A 92 8.98 4.37 7.26
CA ARG A 92 8.99 3.03 6.64
C ARG A 92 7.61 2.75 6.05
N GLY A 93 7.51 2.89 4.74
CA GLY A 93 6.30 2.52 4.01
C GLY A 93 6.11 1.00 3.98
N TRP A 94 4.90 0.54 3.66
CA TRP A 94 4.56 -0.88 3.43
C TRP A 94 5.60 -1.59 2.56
N SER A 95 6.10 -0.91 1.52
CA SER A 95 7.03 -1.49 0.54
C SER A 95 8.40 -1.75 1.16
N ASP A 96 8.76 -0.97 2.16
CA ASP A 96 10.02 -1.09 2.87
C ASP A 96 10.02 -2.33 3.76
N ASP A 97 8.93 -2.54 4.50
CA ASP A 97 8.74 -3.75 5.30
C ASP A 97 8.61 -5.00 4.43
N LEU A 98 8.02 -4.88 3.24
CA LEU A 98 7.97 -5.97 2.29
C LEU A 98 9.36 -6.31 1.73
N CYS A 99 10.12 -5.32 1.27
CA CYS A 99 11.45 -5.52 0.67
C CYS A 99 12.46 -6.02 1.71
N TYR A 100 12.61 -5.28 2.81
CA TYR A 100 13.55 -5.63 3.87
C TYR A 100 13.09 -6.86 4.65
N GLY A 101 11.80 -6.99 4.95
CA GLY A 101 11.26 -8.16 5.64
C GLY A 101 11.37 -9.44 4.80
N THR A 102 11.05 -9.39 3.50
CA THR A 102 11.18 -10.57 2.62
C THR A 102 12.64 -10.89 2.31
N GLY A 103 13.47 -9.87 2.08
CA GLY A 103 14.91 -10.04 1.80
C GLY A 103 15.67 -10.64 2.99
N THR A 104 15.43 -10.13 4.20
CA THR A 104 16.08 -10.65 5.41
C THR A 104 15.61 -12.06 5.75
N THR A 105 14.32 -12.35 5.62
CA THR A 105 13.80 -13.71 5.83
C THR A 105 14.32 -14.69 4.78
N TYR A 106 14.43 -14.27 3.51
CA TYR A 106 15.05 -15.08 2.45
C TYR A 106 16.51 -15.43 2.77
N LEU A 107 17.32 -14.42 3.14
CA LEU A 107 18.73 -14.62 3.49
C LEU A 107 18.89 -15.47 4.74
N SER A 108 18.03 -15.27 5.75
CA SER A 108 18.02 -16.12 6.95
C SER A 108 17.67 -17.57 6.62
N GLY A 109 16.71 -17.80 5.71
CA GLY A 109 16.32 -19.11 5.23
C GLY A 109 17.46 -19.79 4.46
N LEU A 110 18.18 -19.03 3.63
CA LEU A 110 19.36 -19.50 2.92
C LEU A 110 20.50 -19.85 3.90
N ALA A 111 20.74 -19.02 4.91
CA ALA A 111 21.76 -19.28 5.92
C ALA A 111 21.46 -20.55 6.73
N LEU A 112 20.23 -20.70 7.24
CA LEU A 112 19.82 -21.89 8.00
C LEU A 112 19.78 -23.15 7.13
N GLY A 113 19.20 -23.06 5.93
CA GLY A 113 19.15 -24.16 4.97
C GLY A 113 20.53 -24.55 4.44
N GLY A 114 21.43 -23.58 4.31
CA GLY A 114 22.83 -23.76 3.97
C GLY A 114 23.57 -24.51 5.06
N LEU A 115 23.45 -24.07 6.32
CA LEU A 115 24.06 -24.75 7.47
C LEU A 115 23.56 -26.20 7.62
N TYR A 116 22.24 -26.41 7.45
CA TYR A 116 21.66 -27.75 7.41
C TYR A 116 22.21 -28.57 6.23
N GLY A 117 22.36 -27.94 5.07
CA GLY A 117 22.99 -28.53 3.89
C GLY A 117 24.46 -28.87 4.07
N VAL A 118 25.20 -28.11 4.87
CA VAL A 118 26.57 -28.43 5.28
C VAL A 118 26.57 -29.70 6.12
N ARG A 119 25.78 -29.74 7.20
CA ARG A 119 25.69 -30.91 8.10
C ARG A 119 25.34 -32.18 7.35
N GLU A 120 24.29 -32.14 6.53
CA GLU A 120 23.82 -33.31 5.81
C GLU A 120 24.67 -33.56 4.53
N GLY A 121 25.55 -32.65 4.14
CA GLY A 121 26.62 -32.88 3.17
C GLY A 121 27.80 -33.65 3.74
N TYR A 122 28.19 -33.32 4.96
CA TYR A 122 29.26 -33.99 5.71
C TYR A 122 28.85 -35.38 6.19
N ALA A 123 27.59 -35.57 6.59
CA ALA A 123 27.08 -36.85 7.08
C ALA A 123 26.88 -37.90 5.96
N ARG A 124 27.03 -37.54 4.68
CA ARG A 124 26.90 -38.48 3.56
C ARG A 124 28.10 -39.44 3.54
N PRO A 125 27.90 -40.77 3.61
CA PRO A 125 28.99 -41.71 3.48
C PRO A 125 29.50 -41.70 2.03
N LEU A 126 30.72 -41.20 1.81
CA LEU A 126 31.40 -41.32 0.52
C LEU A 126 32.28 -42.58 0.53
N SER A 127 32.18 -43.39 -0.53
CA SER A 127 32.93 -44.65 -0.71
C SER A 127 34.44 -44.46 -0.91
N VAL A 128 34.91 -43.20 -1.04
CA VAL A 128 36.32 -42.87 -1.28
C VAL A 128 36.73 -41.64 -0.44
N SER A 129 37.89 -41.71 0.22
CA SER A 129 38.40 -40.71 1.19
C SER A 129 38.89 -39.37 0.56
N SER A 130 38.62 -39.12 -0.71
CA SER A 130 39.13 -37.91 -1.38
C SER A 130 38.41 -36.65 -0.87
N THR A 131 39.17 -35.72 -0.30
CA THR A 131 38.67 -34.43 0.22
C THR A 131 37.93 -33.62 -0.86
N ARG A 132 38.35 -33.70 -2.12
CA ARG A 132 37.69 -32.99 -3.25
C ARG A 132 36.27 -33.49 -3.52
N LEU A 133 36.05 -34.81 -3.44
CA LEU A 133 34.72 -35.42 -3.61
C LEU A 133 33.79 -35.06 -2.44
N ARG A 134 34.32 -34.97 -1.22
CA ARG A 134 33.56 -34.52 -0.04
C ARG A 134 33.12 -33.07 -0.16
N VAL A 135 34.02 -32.18 -0.58
CA VAL A 135 33.70 -30.76 -0.79
C VAL A 135 32.63 -30.58 -1.87
N ASN A 136 32.69 -31.32 -2.97
CA ASN A 136 31.65 -31.27 -4.01
C ASN A 136 30.29 -31.75 -3.48
N SER A 137 30.25 -32.86 -2.74
CA SER A 137 29.03 -33.36 -2.10
C SER A 137 28.42 -32.32 -1.14
N VAL A 138 29.26 -31.68 -0.31
CA VAL A 138 28.84 -30.63 0.63
C VAL A 138 28.30 -29.41 -0.11
N LEU A 139 28.99 -28.94 -1.14
CA LEU A 139 28.53 -27.78 -1.93
C LEU A 139 27.19 -28.08 -2.61
N ASN A 140 27.05 -29.26 -3.22
CA ASN A 140 25.81 -29.67 -3.86
C ASN A 140 24.65 -29.76 -2.86
N SER A 141 24.90 -30.25 -1.64
CA SER A 141 23.88 -30.29 -0.61
C SER A 141 23.52 -28.91 -0.05
N VAL A 142 24.50 -28.04 0.15
CA VAL A 142 24.30 -26.65 0.59
C VAL A 142 23.43 -25.89 -0.40
N THR A 143 23.76 -25.93 -1.69
CA THR A 143 22.99 -25.21 -2.71
C THR A 143 21.57 -25.76 -2.83
N ARG A 144 21.39 -27.08 -2.81
CA ARG A 144 20.04 -27.69 -2.93
C ARG A 144 19.15 -27.37 -1.72
N ARG A 145 19.67 -27.50 -0.50
CA ARG A 145 18.88 -27.26 0.73
C ARG A 145 18.74 -25.78 1.04
N GLY A 146 19.79 -25.00 0.82
CA GLY A 146 19.79 -23.55 0.99
C GLY A 146 18.78 -22.84 0.09
N SER A 147 18.78 -23.13 -1.22
CA SER A 147 17.80 -22.53 -2.14
C SER A 147 16.36 -22.94 -1.83
N TYR A 148 16.12 -24.21 -1.46
CA TYR A 148 14.79 -24.68 -1.08
C TYR A 148 14.24 -23.96 0.16
N PHE A 149 15.04 -23.85 1.22
CA PHE A 149 14.65 -23.14 2.44
C PHE A 149 14.52 -21.62 2.23
N GLY A 150 15.44 -21.00 1.49
CA GLY A 150 15.39 -19.58 1.16
C GLY A 150 14.14 -19.23 0.35
N ASN A 151 13.89 -19.92 -0.77
CA ASN A 151 12.72 -19.68 -1.62
C ASN A 151 11.41 -19.86 -0.83
N SER A 152 11.35 -20.89 0.02
CA SER A 152 10.17 -21.15 0.85
C SER A 152 9.96 -20.06 1.90
N ALA A 153 11.01 -19.66 2.63
CA ALA A 153 10.93 -18.63 3.66
C ALA A 153 10.53 -17.27 3.08
N GLY A 154 11.12 -16.89 1.94
CA GLY A 154 10.79 -15.64 1.25
C GLY A 154 9.34 -15.58 0.78
N VAL A 155 8.81 -16.66 0.18
CA VAL A 155 7.40 -16.69 -0.25
C VAL A 155 6.44 -16.59 0.93
N ILE A 156 6.71 -17.29 2.04
CA ILE A 156 5.86 -17.23 3.24
C ILE A 156 5.90 -15.82 3.86
N ALA A 157 7.07 -15.19 3.92
CA ALA A 157 7.23 -13.82 4.42
C ALA A 157 6.45 -12.83 3.55
N LEU A 158 6.55 -12.95 2.22
CA LEU A 158 5.80 -12.12 1.29
C LEU A 158 4.29 -12.29 1.47
N MET A 159 3.82 -13.54 1.57
CA MET A 159 2.40 -13.83 1.82
C MET A 159 1.93 -13.29 3.17
N TYR A 160 2.75 -13.42 4.22
CA TYR A 160 2.43 -12.87 5.53
C TYR A 160 2.32 -11.34 5.48
N ASN A 161 3.30 -10.65 4.89
CA ASN A 161 3.29 -9.18 4.81
C ASN A 161 2.08 -8.67 4.00
N VAL A 162 1.78 -9.29 2.85
CA VAL A 162 0.61 -8.91 2.04
C VAL A 162 -0.70 -9.13 2.82
N LEU A 163 -0.85 -10.27 3.49
CA LEU A 163 -2.06 -10.59 4.26
C LEU A 163 -2.20 -9.73 5.51
N ASN A 164 -1.12 -9.55 6.26
CA ASN A 164 -1.09 -8.73 7.47
C ASN A 164 -1.49 -7.30 7.12
N SER A 165 -0.84 -6.72 6.13
CA SER A 165 -1.12 -5.34 5.76
C SER A 165 -2.48 -5.16 5.04
N SER A 166 -3.01 -6.20 4.38
CA SER A 166 -4.40 -6.19 3.86
C SER A 166 -5.44 -6.21 4.99
N ILE A 167 -5.20 -7.01 6.04
CA ILE A 167 -6.07 -7.09 7.22
C ILE A 167 -6.01 -5.78 8.00
N ASP A 168 -4.81 -5.22 8.13
CA ASP A 168 -4.56 -3.95 8.78
C ASP A 168 -5.29 -2.80 8.05
N ALA A 169 -5.18 -2.73 6.72
CA ALA A 169 -5.91 -1.74 5.91
C ALA A 169 -7.44 -1.84 6.06
N TRP A 170 -7.96 -3.06 6.27
CA TRP A 170 -9.39 -3.29 6.43
C TRP A 170 -9.90 -3.07 7.86
N ARG A 171 -9.06 -3.27 8.88
CA ARG A 171 -9.43 -3.19 10.30
C ARG A 171 -9.04 -1.87 10.96
N GLY A 172 -8.06 -1.15 10.41
CA GLY A 172 -7.54 0.11 10.94
C GLY A 172 -6.86 -0.02 12.31
N LYS A 173 -6.51 -1.23 12.77
CA LYS A 173 -5.79 -1.50 14.02
C LYS A 173 -4.85 -2.70 13.88
N HIS A 174 -3.65 -2.61 14.47
CA HIS A 174 -2.69 -3.71 14.55
C HIS A 174 -2.97 -4.55 15.78
N ASP A 175 -3.75 -5.62 15.61
CA ASP A 175 -4.10 -6.54 16.70
C ASP A 175 -3.29 -7.85 16.61
N VAL A 176 -2.92 -8.39 17.77
CA VAL A 176 -2.25 -9.71 17.88
C VAL A 176 -3.06 -10.80 17.19
N TRP A 177 -4.38 -10.73 17.29
CA TRP A 177 -5.30 -11.65 16.61
C TRP A 177 -5.25 -11.51 15.08
N GLY A 178 -5.06 -10.30 14.56
CA GLY A 178 -4.90 -10.02 13.13
C GLY A 178 -3.62 -10.63 12.59
N SER A 179 -2.49 -10.43 13.28
CA SER A 179 -1.21 -11.03 12.89
C SER A 179 -1.19 -12.55 13.03
N MET A 180 -1.84 -13.12 14.05
CA MET A 180 -1.98 -14.57 14.21
C MET A 180 -2.86 -15.17 13.10
N ALA A 181 -3.97 -14.53 12.75
CA ALA A 181 -4.83 -14.95 11.64
C ALA A 181 -4.11 -14.82 10.29
N ALA A 182 -3.39 -13.71 10.05
CA ALA A 182 -2.59 -13.50 8.85
C ALA A 182 -1.52 -14.58 8.68
N GLY A 183 -0.80 -14.92 9.76
CA GLY A 183 0.18 -16.01 9.78
C GLY A 183 -0.46 -17.37 9.48
N GLY A 184 -1.59 -17.67 10.12
CA GLY A 184 -2.33 -18.91 9.89
C GLY A 184 -2.83 -19.05 8.45
N ILE A 185 -3.41 -17.98 7.88
CA ILE A 185 -3.90 -17.96 6.49
C ILE A 185 -2.72 -18.06 5.52
N SER A 186 -1.63 -17.34 5.75
CA SER A 186 -0.40 -17.43 4.93
C SER A 186 0.13 -18.86 4.88
N GLY A 187 0.24 -19.51 6.04
CA GLY A 187 0.69 -20.91 6.16
C GLY A 187 -0.27 -21.90 5.49
N ALA A 188 -1.59 -21.68 5.65
CA ALA A 188 -2.61 -22.50 4.99
C ALA A 188 -2.53 -22.37 3.46
N ILE A 189 -2.40 -21.15 2.94
CA ILE A 189 -2.30 -20.88 1.49
C ILE A 189 -1.03 -21.50 0.93
N TYR A 190 0.12 -21.29 1.58
CA TYR A 190 1.41 -21.82 1.13
C TYR A 190 1.41 -23.35 0.96
N LYS A 191 0.69 -24.07 1.83
CA LYS A 191 0.65 -25.54 1.82
C LYS A 191 -0.68 -26.12 1.32
N SER A 192 -1.59 -25.29 0.83
CA SER A 192 -2.93 -25.68 0.36
C SER A 192 -2.87 -26.73 -0.77
N THR A 193 -1.88 -26.61 -1.66
CA THR A 193 -1.68 -27.50 -2.81
C THR A 193 -1.17 -28.89 -2.43
N ALA A 194 -0.63 -29.06 -1.21
CA ALA A 194 -0.19 -30.36 -0.70
C ALA A 194 -1.30 -31.11 0.06
N GLY A 195 -2.48 -30.52 0.21
CA GLY A 195 -3.65 -31.11 0.86
C GLY A 195 -4.05 -30.43 2.19
N VAL A 196 -5.22 -30.81 2.72
CA VAL A 196 -5.82 -30.17 3.91
C VAL A 196 -5.01 -30.40 5.19
N ARG A 197 -4.47 -31.62 5.38
CA ARG A 197 -3.63 -31.97 6.54
C ARG A 197 -2.36 -31.11 6.65
N PRO A 198 -1.51 -30.99 5.61
CA PRO A 198 -0.34 -30.14 5.68
C PRO A 198 -0.68 -28.64 5.69
N ALA A 199 -1.81 -28.22 5.09
CA ALA A 199 -2.32 -26.86 5.22
C ALA A 199 -2.64 -26.49 6.67
N LEU A 200 -3.37 -27.34 7.40
CA LEU A 200 -3.69 -27.12 8.81
C LEU A 200 -2.44 -27.15 9.69
N ALA A 201 -1.51 -28.08 9.43
CA ALA A 201 -0.24 -28.14 10.17
C ALA A 201 0.60 -26.87 9.96
N ALA A 202 0.71 -26.40 8.72
CA ALA A 202 1.43 -25.17 8.39
C ALA A 202 0.76 -23.93 9.00
N ALA A 203 -0.57 -23.86 8.96
CA ALA A 203 -1.34 -22.80 9.60
C ALA A 203 -1.11 -22.77 11.11
N GLY A 204 -1.15 -23.93 11.77
CA GLY A 204 -0.91 -24.05 13.21
C GLY A 204 0.51 -23.62 13.60
N ILE A 205 1.53 -24.05 12.84
CA ILE A 205 2.92 -23.66 13.10
C ILE A 205 3.11 -22.16 12.95
N MET A 206 2.59 -21.55 11.87
CA MET A 206 2.73 -20.11 11.65
C MET A 206 1.96 -19.28 12.67
N THR A 207 0.74 -19.70 13.02
CA THR A 207 -0.05 -19.05 14.08
C THR A 207 0.65 -19.14 15.43
N GLY A 208 1.24 -20.30 15.75
CA GLY A 208 2.00 -20.53 16.97
C GLY A 208 3.26 -19.66 17.05
N LEU A 209 4.00 -19.53 15.95
CA LEU A 209 5.17 -18.63 15.88
C LEU A 209 4.77 -17.16 16.07
N ALA A 210 3.71 -16.71 15.41
CA ALA A 210 3.18 -15.36 15.56
C ALA A 210 2.67 -15.10 17.00
N GLY A 211 2.00 -16.07 17.61
CA GLY A 211 1.56 -16.01 18.99
C GLY A 211 2.72 -15.96 19.99
N THR A 212 3.75 -16.79 19.77
CA THR A 212 4.96 -16.82 20.59
C THR A 212 5.69 -15.48 20.51
N TRP A 213 5.85 -14.92 19.30
CA TRP A 213 6.44 -13.60 19.11
C TRP A 213 5.65 -12.50 19.83
N SER A 214 4.32 -12.55 19.76
CA SER A 214 3.45 -11.58 20.43
C SER A 214 3.52 -11.69 21.96
N TRP A 215 3.64 -12.91 22.48
CA TRP A 215 3.83 -13.16 23.91
C TRP A 215 5.20 -12.67 24.40
N ILE A 216 6.26 -12.89 23.63
CA ILE A 216 7.61 -12.37 23.92
C ILE A 216 7.60 -10.84 23.95
N LYS A 217 6.99 -10.20 22.95
CA LYS A 217 6.84 -8.73 22.94
C LYS A 217 6.15 -8.25 24.22
N ARG A 218 5.03 -8.86 24.60
CA ARG A 218 4.26 -8.47 25.79
C ARG A 218 4.98 -8.70 27.12
N THR A 219 5.95 -9.62 27.18
CA THR A 219 6.63 -9.99 28.43
C THR A 219 7.95 -9.26 28.62
N ILE A 220 8.61 -8.84 27.55
CA ILE A 220 9.96 -8.25 27.58
C ILE A 220 9.95 -6.75 27.25
N ILE A 221 9.02 -6.30 26.42
CA ILE A 221 8.91 -4.92 25.91
C ILE A 221 7.62 -4.29 26.47
#